data_AF-A0A453MP91-F1
#
_entry.id   AF-A0A453MP91-F1
#
_cell.length_a   1.000
_cell.length_b   1.000
_cell.length_c   1.000
_cell.angle_alpha   90.00
_cell.angle_beta   90.00
_cell.angle_gamma   90.00
#
_symmetry.space_group_name_H-M   'P 1'
#
loop_
_entity.id
_entity.type
_entity.pdbx_description
1 polymer ?
#
loop_
_entity_poly.entity_id
_entity_poly.type
_entity_poly.pdbx_seq_one_letter_code
_entity_poly.pdbx_strand_id
1 'polypeptide(L)'
;MALHFCERYKLMVLKVSSKFELRRLCRTTGAVALLKLSRPNAGELGYADSVSVEEIGGARVTVVQNEGGGNSVASVVLRGSTDCILDDLERAVDDGVNTYKCMCRDSRIIPGAAATEVELAKKLKQFSLKETGLDQHAIAKFGESFEMVPRTLSENAGLGAMEIISSLYAEHAAGNVKVGIDLKEGACKDASIMKIWDLYITK
;
A
#
# COMPACT_ATOMS: atom_id res chain seq x y z
N MET A 1 -7.99 29.35 32.84
CA MET A 1 -7.78 30.81 32.78
C MET A 1 -7.21 31.29 31.45
N ALA A 2 -6.12 30.70 30.92
CA ALA A 2 -5.53 31.12 29.64
C ALA A 2 -6.47 31.04 28.43
N LEU A 3 -7.22 29.94 28.27
CA LEU A 3 -8.15 29.74 27.14
C LEU A 3 -9.22 30.83 27.05
N HIS A 4 -9.75 31.28 28.19
CA HIS A 4 -10.77 32.34 28.24
C HIS A 4 -10.21 33.69 27.79
N PHE A 5 -8.92 33.98 28.00
CA PHE A 5 -8.30 35.17 27.43
C PHE A 5 -8.15 35.05 25.91
N CYS A 6 -7.71 33.89 25.41
CA CYS A 6 -7.61 33.64 23.96
C CYS A 6 -8.97 33.81 23.26
N GLU A 7 -10.04 33.31 23.85
CA GLU A 7 -11.40 33.45 23.32
C GLU A 7 -11.87 34.91 23.25
N ARG A 8 -11.57 35.74 24.26
CA ARG A 8 -11.83 37.18 24.22
C ARG A 8 -11.09 37.89 23.08
N TYR A 9 -9.91 37.40 22.71
CA TYR A 9 -9.14 37.89 21.56
C TYR A 9 -9.48 37.19 20.25
N LYS A 10 -10.56 36.38 20.21
CA LYS A 10 -11.00 35.60 19.03
C LYS A 10 -9.93 34.64 18.49
N LEU A 11 -9.09 34.11 19.39
CA LEU A 11 -8.08 33.11 19.06
C LEU A 11 -8.60 31.70 19.37
N MET A 12 -8.60 30.83 18.37
CA MET A 12 -8.83 29.40 18.55
C MET A 12 -7.54 28.73 19.06
N VAL A 13 -7.65 27.92 20.10
CA VAL A 13 -6.51 27.17 20.66
C VAL A 13 -6.83 25.68 20.61
N LEU A 14 -5.94 24.91 19.97
CA LEU A 14 -6.05 23.46 19.85
C LEU A 14 -4.91 22.82 20.64
N LYS A 15 -5.24 21.82 21.46
CA LYS A 15 -4.25 21.00 22.16
C LYS A 15 -3.93 19.79 21.29
N VAL A 16 -2.74 19.77 20.71
CA VAL A 16 -2.22 18.62 19.95
C VAL A 16 -1.32 17.80 20.86
N SER A 17 -1.69 16.55 21.13
CA SER A 17 -0.93 15.63 21.99
C SER A 17 0.18 14.92 21.22
N SER A 18 -0.06 14.59 19.95
CA SER A 18 0.87 13.82 19.13
C SER A 18 1.90 14.71 18.42
N LYS A 19 3.17 14.35 18.54
CA LYS A 19 4.26 14.97 17.78
C LYS A 19 4.08 14.78 16.26
N PHE A 20 3.47 13.68 15.84
CA PHE A 20 3.24 13.40 14.41
C PHE A 20 2.15 14.29 13.83
N GLU A 21 1.07 14.52 14.58
CA GLU A 21 0.01 15.46 14.21
C GLU A 21 0.54 16.88 14.10
N LEU A 22 1.33 17.33 15.07
CA LEU A 22 1.94 18.66 15.04
C LEU A 22 2.78 18.86 13.77
N ARG A 23 3.60 17.86 13.40
CA ARG A 23 4.40 17.89 12.17
C ARG A 23 3.54 17.91 10.91
N ARG A 24 2.43 17.17 10.87
CA ARG A 24 1.49 17.19 9.73
C ARG A 24 0.84 18.57 9.59
N LEU A 25 0.37 19.15 10.69
CA LEU A 25 -0.24 20.48 10.72
C LEU A 25 0.74 21.57 10.25
N CYS A 26 1.98 21.54 10.73
CA CYS A 26 3.04 22.44 10.25
C CYS A 26 3.30 22.29 8.75
N ARG A 27 3.29 21.06 8.21
CA ARG A 27 3.46 20.82 6.76
C ARG A 27 2.28 21.30 5.94
N THR A 28 1.05 21.10 6.43
CA THR A 28 -0.18 21.53 5.73
C THR A 28 -0.32 23.05 5.72
N THR A 29 0.05 23.72 6.81
CA THR A 29 -0.12 25.18 6.97
C THR A 29 1.13 25.99 6.61
N GLY A 30 2.29 25.35 6.48
CA GLY A 30 3.60 26.02 6.36
C GLY A 30 4.13 26.63 7.66
N ALA A 31 3.43 26.46 8.79
CA ALA A 31 3.84 27.01 10.08
C ALA A 31 5.09 26.31 10.65
N VAL A 32 5.91 27.06 11.39
CA VAL A 32 7.09 26.51 12.09
C VAL A 32 6.73 26.23 13.56
N ALA A 33 6.97 25.01 14.03
CA ALA A 33 6.74 24.65 15.42
C ALA A 33 7.75 25.33 16.35
N LEU A 34 7.27 26.14 17.29
CA LEU A 34 8.09 26.82 18.30
C LEU A 34 8.13 26.04 19.62
N LEU A 35 9.32 25.92 20.22
CA LEU A 35 9.53 25.23 21.49
C LEU A 35 9.15 26.09 22.72
N LYS A 36 9.23 27.41 22.57
CA LYS A 36 8.94 28.38 23.63
C LYS A 36 7.80 29.29 23.19
N LEU A 37 6.93 29.63 24.13
CA LEU A 37 5.87 30.61 23.93
C LEU A 37 6.50 32.01 23.84
N SER A 38 6.84 32.41 22.62
CA SER A 38 7.41 33.72 22.29
C SER A 38 6.58 34.33 21.16
N ARG A 39 6.72 35.64 20.93
CA ARG A 39 6.03 36.30 19.83
C ARG A 39 6.52 35.70 18.51
N PRO A 40 5.66 35.04 17.71
CA PRO A 40 6.06 34.45 16.45
C PRO A 40 6.40 35.55 15.44
N ASN A 41 7.41 35.29 14.62
CA ASN A 41 7.75 36.14 13.49
C ASN A 41 6.76 35.92 12.33
N ALA A 42 6.65 36.89 11.42
CA ALA A 42 5.75 36.77 10.28
C ALA A 42 6.05 35.54 9.40
N GLY A 43 7.32 35.12 9.29
CA GLY A 43 7.72 33.93 8.55
C GLY A 43 7.52 32.59 9.29
N GLU A 44 7.15 32.62 10.57
CA GLU A 44 6.87 31.41 11.36
C GLU A 44 5.37 31.07 11.37
N LEU A 45 4.52 32.03 10.97
CA LEU A 45 3.08 31.88 10.86
C LEU A 45 2.73 31.14 9.56
N GLY A 46 1.94 30.08 9.72
CA GLY A 46 1.33 29.39 8.58
C GLY A 46 0.00 30.01 8.18
N TYR A 47 -0.53 29.52 7.06
CA TYR A 47 -1.82 29.91 6.52
C TYR A 47 -2.70 28.68 6.29
N ALA A 48 -4.00 28.83 6.53
CA ALA A 48 -5.03 27.84 6.24
C ALA A 48 -6.28 28.57 5.75
N ASP A 49 -6.95 28.04 4.73
CA ASP A 49 -8.14 28.67 4.17
C ASP A 49 -9.35 28.50 5.09
N SER A 50 -9.52 27.31 5.64
CA SER A 50 -10.62 27.02 6.55
C SER A 50 -10.18 26.13 7.71
N VAL A 51 -10.75 26.41 8.88
CA VAL A 51 -10.62 25.59 10.09
C VAL A 51 -12.03 25.41 10.66
N SER A 52 -12.54 24.19 10.59
CA SER A 52 -13.86 23.81 11.13
C SER A 52 -13.72 22.79 12.25
N VAL A 53 -14.67 22.77 13.18
CA VAL A 53 -14.82 21.68 14.13
C VAL A 53 -16.07 20.92 13.76
N GLU A 54 -15.87 19.69 13.32
CA GLU A 54 -16.92 18.80 12.84
C GLU A 54 -17.06 17.60 13.77
N GLU A 55 -18.23 16.98 13.77
CA GLU A 55 -18.47 15.76 14.52
C GLU A 55 -18.51 14.58 13.55
N ILE A 56 -17.49 13.72 13.63
CA ILE A 56 -17.35 12.56 12.76
C ILE A 56 -17.48 11.32 13.65
N GLY A 57 -18.61 10.61 13.51
CA GLY A 57 -18.83 9.37 14.27
C GLY A 57 -18.91 9.56 15.79
N GLY A 58 -19.46 10.69 16.25
CA GLY A 58 -19.57 11.02 17.68
C GLY A 58 -18.31 11.62 18.30
N ALA A 59 -17.21 11.71 17.55
CA ALA A 59 -15.99 12.39 17.97
C ALA A 59 -15.92 13.79 17.36
N ARG A 60 -15.59 14.80 18.19
CA ARG A 60 -15.30 16.15 17.71
C ARG A 60 -13.89 16.19 17.11
N VAL A 61 -13.82 16.42 15.81
CA VAL A 61 -12.58 16.50 15.02
C VAL A 61 -12.41 17.92 14.52
N THR A 62 -11.19 18.45 14.57
CA THR A 62 -10.87 19.73 13.94
C THR A 62 -10.29 19.48 12.56
N VAL A 63 -10.96 19.99 11.53
CA VAL A 63 -10.56 19.85 10.14
C VAL A 63 -9.91 21.15 9.70
N VAL A 64 -8.67 21.06 9.23
CA VAL A 64 -7.90 22.18 8.67
C VAL A 64 -7.78 21.92 7.18
N GLN A 65 -8.36 22.80 6.36
CA GLN A 65 -8.32 22.69 4.91
C GLN A 65 -7.63 23.91 4.30
N ASN A 66 -6.92 23.66 3.21
CA ASN A 66 -6.28 24.68 2.41
C ASN A 66 -6.56 24.30 0.95
N GLU A 67 -7.51 25.00 0.35
CA GLU A 67 -8.06 24.81 -0.99
C GLU A 67 -7.18 25.46 -2.06
N GLY A 68 -6.36 26.46 -1.69
CA GLY A 68 -5.53 27.27 -2.58
C GLY A 68 -4.41 26.54 -3.34
N GLY A 69 -4.32 25.22 -3.25
CA GLY A 69 -3.29 24.42 -3.92
C GLY A 69 -1.91 24.51 -3.26
N GLY A 70 -1.07 23.50 -3.48
CA GLY A 70 0.28 23.41 -2.88
C GLY A 70 0.38 22.56 -1.61
N ASN A 71 -0.71 21.95 -1.14
CA ASN A 71 -0.66 21.05 0.00
C ASN A 71 0.00 19.71 -0.37
N SER A 72 1.09 19.39 0.31
CA SER A 72 1.77 18.09 0.20
C SER A 72 1.18 17.02 1.11
N VAL A 73 0.08 17.30 1.82
CA VAL A 73 -0.49 16.43 2.85
C VAL A 73 -1.99 16.32 2.67
N ALA A 74 -2.47 15.08 2.54
CA ALA A 74 -3.88 14.72 2.60
C ALA A 74 -4.09 13.75 3.77
N SER A 75 -5.23 13.87 4.44
CA SER A 75 -5.62 13.00 5.56
C SER A 75 -6.84 12.18 5.15
N VAL A 76 -6.71 10.86 5.14
CA VAL A 76 -7.83 9.93 4.89
C VAL A 76 -8.38 9.51 6.25
N VAL A 77 -9.69 9.69 6.46
CA VAL A 77 -10.37 9.29 7.70
C VAL A 77 -11.01 7.93 7.49
N LEU A 78 -10.51 6.92 8.21
CA LEU A 78 -11.06 5.57 8.20
C LEU A 78 -12.06 5.38 9.35
N ARG A 79 -13.11 4.61 9.08
CA ARG A 79 -14.13 4.26 10.09
C ARG A 79 -14.38 2.76 10.01
N GLY A 80 -14.17 2.06 11.12
CA GLY A 80 -14.44 0.64 11.28
C GLY A 80 -15.41 0.41 12.44
N SER A 81 -16.05 -0.76 12.47
CA SER A 81 -16.92 -1.17 13.58
C SER A 81 -16.13 -1.72 14.77
N THR A 82 -14.93 -2.24 14.54
CA THR A 82 -13.99 -2.73 15.55
C THR A 82 -12.57 -2.30 15.20
N ASP A 83 -11.71 -2.20 16.21
CA ASP A 83 -10.31 -1.81 16.02
C ASP A 83 -9.57 -2.76 15.08
N CYS A 84 -9.86 -4.07 15.15
CA CYS A 84 -9.26 -5.07 14.26
C CYS A 84 -9.57 -4.79 12.78
N ILE A 85 -10.82 -4.43 12.45
CA ILE A 85 -11.19 -4.07 11.07
C ILE A 85 -10.52 -2.75 10.66
N LEU A 86 -10.38 -1.82 11.60
CA LEU A 86 -9.73 -0.54 11.32
C LEU A 86 -8.24 -0.72 11.01
N ASP A 87 -7.54 -1.59 11.75
CA ASP A 87 -6.14 -1.94 11.49
C ASP A 87 -5.96 -2.57 10.10
N ASP A 88 -6.88 -3.47 9.70
CA ASP A 88 -6.85 -4.08 8.37
C ASP A 88 -7.14 -3.07 7.25
N LEU A 89 -8.06 -2.14 7.48
CA LEU A 89 -8.36 -1.05 6.54
C LEU A 89 -7.19 -0.07 6.41
N GLU A 90 -6.53 0.28 7.51
CA GLU A 90 -5.35 1.15 7.51
C GLU A 90 -4.24 0.51 6.68
N ARG A 91 -3.95 -0.77 6.92
CA ARG A 91 -2.97 -1.53 6.12
C ARG A 91 -3.33 -1.56 4.64
N ALA A 92 -4.58 -1.84 4.30
CA ALA A 92 -5.01 -1.90 2.91
C ALA A 92 -4.86 -0.55 2.18
N VAL A 93 -5.15 0.55 2.87
CA VAL A 93 -4.98 1.91 2.31
C VAL A 93 -3.50 2.25 2.18
N ASP A 94 -2.68 1.94 3.19
CA ASP A 94 -1.24 2.17 3.15
C ASP A 94 -0.58 1.38 2.01
N ASP A 95 -0.95 0.11 1.82
CA ASP A 95 -0.48 -0.72 0.72
C ASP A 95 -0.90 -0.13 -0.64
N GLY A 96 -2.14 0.33 -0.75
CA GLY A 96 -2.65 0.99 -1.96
C GLY A 96 -1.87 2.28 -2.30
N VAL A 97 -1.64 3.14 -1.31
CA VAL A 97 -0.88 4.39 -1.48
C VAL A 97 0.58 4.11 -1.85
N ASN A 98 1.21 3.12 -1.20
CA ASN A 98 2.58 2.72 -1.51
C ASN A 98 2.69 2.10 -2.91
N THR A 99 1.72 1.28 -3.32
CA THR A 99 1.65 0.71 -4.66
C THR A 99 1.56 1.82 -5.71
N TYR A 100 0.64 2.78 -5.52
CA TYR A 100 0.51 3.91 -6.44
C TYR A 100 1.79 4.76 -6.51
N LYS A 101 2.43 5.01 -5.36
CA LYS A 101 3.72 5.70 -5.30
C LYS A 101 4.82 4.99 -6.09
N CYS A 102 4.84 3.65 -6.05
CA CYS A 102 5.76 2.85 -6.85
C CYS A 102 5.42 2.94 -8.35
N MET A 103 4.13 2.92 -8.72
CA MET A 103 3.68 3.13 -10.10
C MET A 103 4.10 4.49 -10.68
N CYS A 104 4.10 5.54 -9.86
CA CYS A 104 4.58 6.86 -10.28
C CYS A 104 6.08 6.88 -10.62
N ARG A 105 6.86 5.93 -10.10
CA ARG A 105 8.30 5.80 -10.40
C ARG A 105 8.55 4.92 -11.62
N ASP A 106 7.87 3.78 -11.70
CA ASP A 106 7.91 2.86 -12.83
C ASP A 106 6.50 2.32 -13.09
N SER A 107 5.98 2.56 -14.29
CA SER A 107 4.61 2.22 -14.68
C SER A 107 4.49 0.82 -15.28
N ARG A 108 5.57 0.04 -15.33
CA ARG A 108 5.55 -1.33 -15.84
C ARG A 108 4.85 -2.28 -14.87
N ILE A 109 3.92 -3.06 -15.41
CA ILE A 109 3.13 -4.04 -14.67
C ILE A 109 3.27 -5.43 -15.31
N ILE A 110 3.09 -6.46 -14.48
CA ILE A 110 3.20 -7.87 -14.85
C ILE A 110 2.04 -8.64 -14.19
N PRO A 111 1.59 -9.77 -14.78
CA PRO A 111 0.45 -10.52 -14.23
C PRO A 111 0.80 -11.06 -12.83
N GLY A 112 -0.04 -10.76 -11.84
CA GLY A 112 0.19 -11.20 -10.46
C GLY A 112 -0.32 -12.61 -10.18
N ALA A 113 -0.72 -12.87 -8.93
CA ALA A 113 -1.30 -14.16 -8.51
C ALA A 113 -0.42 -15.39 -8.83
N ALA A 114 0.89 -15.24 -8.64
CA ALA A 114 1.93 -16.25 -8.94
C ALA A 114 2.12 -16.61 -10.43
N ALA A 115 1.43 -15.93 -11.37
CA ALA A 115 1.60 -16.17 -12.80
C ALA A 115 3.04 -15.91 -13.25
N THR A 116 3.64 -14.82 -12.75
CA THR A 116 5.03 -14.45 -13.05
C THR A 116 6.05 -15.49 -12.59
N GLU A 117 5.87 -16.03 -11.39
CA GLU A 117 6.76 -16.99 -10.75
C GLU A 117 6.73 -18.33 -11.47
N VAL A 118 5.54 -18.81 -11.87
CA VAL A 118 5.39 -20.04 -12.65
C VAL A 118 6.02 -19.90 -14.02
N GLU A 119 5.84 -18.75 -14.69
CA GLU A 119 6.47 -18.52 -15.99
C GLU A 119 7.99 -18.42 -15.90
N LEU A 120 8.52 -17.80 -14.84
CA LEU A 120 9.95 -17.77 -14.55
C LEU A 120 10.49 -19.18 -14.27
N ALA A 121 9.80 -19.96 -13.45
CA ALA A 121 10.17 -21.36 -13.16
C ALA A 121 10.26 -22.19 -14.44
N LYS A 122 9.27 -22.07 -15.32
CA LYS A 122 9.23 -22.73 -16.63
C LYS A 122 10.41 -22.32 -17.51
N LYS A 123 10.66 -21.02 -17.66
CA LYS A 123 11.77 -20.51 -18.49
C LYS A 123 13.14 -20.91 -17.95
N LEU A 124 13.34 -20.86 -16.63
CA LEU A 124 14.57 -21.30 -15.99
C LEU A 124 14.80 -22.81 -16.16
N LYS A 125 13.73 -23.61 -16.06
CA LYS A 125 13.78 -25.05 -16.33
C LYS A 125 14.12 -25.35 -17.79
N GLN A 126 13.60 -24.58 -18.74
CA GLN A 126 13.99 -24.71 -20.16
C GLN A 126 15.43 -24.27 -20.41
N PHE A 127 15.89 -23.24 -19.69
CA PHE A 127 17.27 -22.77 -19.77
C PHE A 127 18.25 -23.80 -19.20
N SER A 128 17.92 -24.43 -18.07
CA SER A 128 18.77 -25.45 -17.47
C SER A 128 18.99 -26.66 -18.39
N LEU A 129 18.00 -27.05 -19.19
CA LEU A 129 18.13 -28.13 -20.16
C LEU A 129 19.10 -27.83 -21.31
N LYS A 130 19.44 -26.56 -21.54
CA LYS A 130 20.41 -26.15 -22.57
C LYS A 130 21.84 -26.15 -22.04
N GLU A 131 22.00 -25.98 -20.73
CA GLU A 131 23.30 -25.98 -20.06
C GLU A 131 23.78 -27.41 -19.79
N THR A 132 25.09 -27.59 -19.76
CA THR A 132 25.73 -28.88 -19.50
C THR A 132 26.58 -28.81 -18.25
N GLY A 133 26.58 -29.87 -17.45
CA GLY A 133 27.41 -29.97 -16.25
C GLY A 133 26.63 -29.74 -14.96
N LEU A 134 27.33 -29.38 -13.88
CA LEU A 134 26.73 -29.22 -12.55
C LEU A 134 25.74 -28.05 -12.47
N ASP A 135 25.97 -27.00 -13.27
CA ASP A 135 25.16 -25.78 -13.28
C ASP A 135 23.72 -26.05 -13.73
N GLN A 136 23.50 -27.05 -14.59
CA GLN A 136 22.17 -27.51 -14.99
C GLN A 136 21.29 -27.84 -13.77
N HIS A 137 21.83 -28.58 -12.81
CA HIS A 137 21.08 -28.98 -11.62
C HIS A 137 20.80 -27.79 -10.70
N ALA A 138 21.77 -26.89 -10.55
CA ALA A 138 21.62 -25.67 -9.75
C ALA A 138 20.53 -24.77 -10.31
N ILE A 139 20.53 -24.50 -11.63
CA ILE A 139 19.52 -23.68 -12.30
C ILE A 139 18.14 -24.33 -12.22
N ALA A 140 18.05 -25.65 -12.41
CA ALA A 140 16.79 -26.37 -12.30
C ALA A 140 16.18 -26.24 -10.90
N LYS A 141 17.00 -26.39 -9.85
CA LYS A 141 16.57 -26.23 -8.46
C LYS A 141 16.22 -24.79 -8.11
N PHE A 142 16.92 -23.82 -8.69
CA PHE A 142 16.56 -22.41 -8.56
C PHE A 142 15.19 -22.11 -9.19
N GLY A 143 14.91 -22.66 -10.38
CA GLY A 143 13.58 -22.59 -11.01
C GLY A 143 12.48 -23.19 -10.13
N GLU A 144 12.73 -24.38 -9.55
CA GLU A 144 11.79 -25.05 -8.64
C GLU A 144 11.50 -24.24 -7.36
N SER A 145 12.45 -23.42 -6.90
CA SER A 145 12.25 -22.57 -5.71
C SER A 145 11.13 -21.53 -5.88
N PHE A 146 10.86 -21.08 -7.12
CA PHE A 146 9.76 -20.15 -7.41
C PHE A 146 8.38 -20.79 -7.19
N GLU A 147 8.27 -22.12 -7.17
CA GLU A 147 7.02 -22.83 -6.84
C GLU A 147 6.59 -22.64 -5.38
N MET A 148 7.49 -22.13 -4.51
CA MET A 148 7.15 -21.81 -3.13
C MET A 148 6.04 -20.77 -3.04
N VAL A 149 6.04 -19.76 -3.92
CA VAL A 149 5.04 -18.68 -3.91
C VAL A 149 3.62 -19.20 -4.19
N PRO A 150 3.34 -19.89 -5.32
CA PRO A 150 2.01 -20.45 -5.56
C PRO A 150 1.63 -21.51 -4.53
N ARG A 151 2.59 -22.27 -3.99
CA ARG A 151 2.33 -23.24 -2.91
C ARG A 151 1.82 -22.56 -1.65
N THR A 152 2.55 -21.58 -1.15
CA THR A 152 2.20 -20.85 0.07
C THR A 152 0.90 -20.08 -0.10
N LEU A 153 0.65 -19.48 -1.27
CA LEU A 153 -0.64 -18.82 -1.55
C LEU A 153 -1.81 -19.81 -1.51
N SER A 154 -1.63 -21.00 -2.10
CA SER A 154 -2.66 -22.05 -2.10
C SER A 154 -2.91 -22.58 -0.68
N GLU A 155 -1.86 -22.86 0.08
CA GLU A 155 -1.95 -23.34 1.47
C GLU A 155 -2.62 -22.32 2.39
N ASN A 156 -2.27 -21.04 2.27
CA ASN A 156 -2.90 -19.96 3.04
C ASN A 156 -4.38 -19.78 2.70
N ALA A 157 -4.79 -20.12 1.48
CA ALA A 157 -6.20 -20.12 1.07
C ALA A 157 -6.94 -21.44 1.39
N GLY A 158 -6.26 -22.43 1.96
CA GLY A 158 -6.84 -23.74 2.25
C GLY A 158 -7.12 -24.59 1.01
N LEU A 159 -6.44 -24.30 -0.10
CA LEU A 159 -6.60 -24.98 -1.38
C LEU A 159 -5.55 -26.09 -1.56
N GLY A 160 -5.86 -27.07 -2.41
CA GLY A 160 -4.94 -28.15 -2.78
C GLY A 160 -3.76 -27.65 -3.60
N ALA A 161 -2.64 -27.32 -2.93
CA ALA A 161 -1.47 -26.72 -3.59
C ALA A 161 -0.92 -27.55 -4.76
N MET A 162 -0.91 -28.88 -4.66
CA MET A 162 -0.42 -29.75 -5.75
C MET A 162 -1.32 -29.70 -6.99
N GLU A 163 -2.64 -29.66 -6.81
CA GLU A 163 -3.61 -29.58 -7.90
C GLU A 163 -3.52 -28.22 -8.62
N ILE A 164 -3.38 -27.14 -7.84
CA ILE A 164 -3.22 -25.79 -8.38
C ILE A 164 -1.90 -25.64 -9.13
N ILE A 165 -0.78 -26.09 -8.55
CA ILE A 165 0.53 -25.99 -9.22
C ILE A 165 0.54 -26.80 -10.52
N SER A 166 -0.02 -28.01 -10.52
CA SER A 166 -0.09 -28.84 -11.74
C SER A 166 -0.96 -28.20 -12.83
N SER A 167 -2.10 -27.61 -12.47
CA SER A 167 -2.97 -26.90 -13.43
C SER A 167 -2.34 -25.61 -13.94
N LEU A 168 -1.67 -24.82 -13.10
CA LEU A 168 -0.90 -23.65 -13.53
C LEU A 168 0.17 -24.03 -14.56
N TYR A 169 0.93 -25.09 -14.30
CA TYR A 169 1.95 -25.56 -15.26
C TYR A 169 1.35 -26.02 -16.59
N ALA A 170 0.18 -26.67 -16.57
CA ALA A 170 -0.51 -27.09 -17.78
C ALA A 170 -0.94 -25.88 -18.63
N GLU A 171 -1.53 -24.86 -18.00
CA GLU A 171 -1.95 -23.63 -18.66
C GLU A 171 -0.76 -22.82 -19.21
N HIS A 172 0.29 -22.67 -18.41
CA HIS A 172 1.52 -22.02 -18.87
C HIS A 172 2.19 -22.80 -19.99
N ALA A 173 2.17 -24.15 -19.96
CA ALA A 173 2.67 -24.99 -21.05
C ALA A 173 1.86 -24.80 -22.34
N ALA A 174 0.54 -24.58 -22.25
CA ALA A 174 -0.33 -24.26 -23.39
C ALA A 174 -0.09 -22.85 -23.98
N GLY A 175 0.75 -22.03 -23.36
CA GLY A 175 1.10 -20.68 -23.82
C GLY A 175 0.37 -19.55 -23.09
N ASN A 176 -0.48 -19.89 -22.11
CA ASN A 176 -1.24 -18.92 -21.34
C ASN A 176 -0.40 -18.33 -20.19
N VAL A 177 0.56 -17.46 -20.54
CA VAL A 177 1.55 -16.83 -19.64
C VAL A 177 0.97 -15.94 -18.54
N LYS A 178 -0.32 -15.60 -18.60
CA LYS A 178 -0.98 -14.68 -17.67
C LYS A 178 -1.88 -15.39 -16.66
N VAL A 179 -1.93 -16.72 -16.69
CA VAL A 179 -2.80 -17.49 -15.79
C VAL A 179 -2.20 -17.51 -14.39
N GLY A 180 -2.99 -17.11 -13.40
CA GLY A 180 -2.61 -17.12 -12.00
C GLY A 180 -3.67 -17.84 -11.15
N ILE A 181 -3.46 -17.82 -9.84
CA ILE A 181 -4.34 -18.45 -8.86
C ILE A 181 -5.50 -17.50 -8.53
N ASP A 182 -6.74 -17.95 -8.77
CA ASP A 182 -7.92 -17.30 -8.22
C ASP A 182 -8.20 -17.84 -6.81
N LEU A 183 -7.91 -17.05 -5.79
CA LEU A 183 -8.13 -17.43 -4.39
C LEU A 183 -9.63 -17.53 -4.02
N LYS A 184 -10.54 -16.95 -4.80
CA LYS A 184 -11.98 -16.97 -4.49
C LYS A 184 -12.66 -18.24 -4.98
N GLU A 185 -12.34 -18.65 -6.20
CA GLU A 185 -12.91 -19.86 -6.80
C GLU A 185 -12.03 -21.09 -6.64
N GLY A 186 -10.78 -20.90 -6.21
CA GLY A 186 -9.81 -22.00 -6.06
C GLY A 186 -9.37 -22.60 -7.40
N ALA A 187 -9.41 -21.81 -8.47
CA ALA A 187 -9.14 -22.26 -9.83
C ALA A 187 -8.07 -21.38 -10.52
N CYS A 188 -7.50 -21.89 -11.60
CA CYS A 188 -6.58 -21.13 -12.45
C CYS A 188 -7.35 -20.24 -13.41
N LYS A 189 -7.04 -18.93 -13.43
CA LYS A 189 -7.65 -17.96 -14.34
C LYS A 189 -6.65 -16.92 -14.83
N ASP A 190 -6.93 -16.28 -15.96
CA ASP A 190 -6.12 -15.18 -16.47
C ASP A 190 -6.15 -13.98 -15.49
N ALA A 191 -4.98 -13.57 -15.01
CA ALA A 191 -4.79 -12.43 -14.13
C ALA A 191 -5.32 -11.12 -14.73
N SER A 192 -5.35 -11.01 -16.06
CA SER A 192 -5.92 -9.85 -16.77
C SER A 192 -7.43 -9.72 -16.55
N ILE A 193 -8.14 -10.87 -16.50
CA ILE A 193 -9.58 -10.92 -16.25
C ILE A 193 -9.86 -10.60 -14.78
N MET A 194 -9.02 -11.13 -13.89
CA MET A 194 -9.09 -10.85 -12.45
C MET A 194 -8.65 -9.42 -12.09
N LYS A 195 -8.00 -8.71 -13.02
CA LYS A 195 -7.36 -7.40 -12.81
C LYS A 195 -6.32 -7.41 -11.69
N ILE A 196 -5.61 -8.52 -11.52
CA ILE A 196 -4.55 -8.68 -10.53
C ILE A 196 -3.21 -8.45 -11.23
N TRP A 197 -2.54 -7.36 -10.87
CA TRP A 197 -1.29 -6.94 -11.47
C TRP A 197 -0.27 -6.65 -10.39
N ASP A 198 0.95 -7.13 -10.60
CA ASP A 198 2.09 -6.80 -9.76
C ASP A 198 2.94 -5.74 -10.47
N LEU A 199 3.63 -4.92 -9.68
CA LEU A 199 4.55 -3.93 -10.22
C LEU A 199 5.87 -4.60 -10.60
N TYR A 200 6.43 -4.21 -11.74
CA TYR A 200 7.72 -4.74 -12.17
C TYR A 200 8.82 -4.49 -11.13
N ILE A 201 8.78 -3.34 -10.43
CA ILE A 201 9.77 -2.99 -9.40
C ILE A 201 9.69 -3.87 -8.13
N THR A 202 8.60 -4.61 -7.95
CA THR A 202 8.37 -5.45 -6.75
C THR A 202 8.77 -6.91 -6.92
N LYS A 203 9.13 -7.32 -8.15
CA LYS A 203 9.63 -8.67 -8.46
C LYS A 203 11.13 -8.61 -8.76
#